data_AF-A0AAN6RTB0-F1
#
_entry.id   AF-A0AAN6RTB0-F1
#
_cell.length_a   1.000
_cell.length_b   1.000
_cell.length_c   1.000
_cell.angle_alpha   90.00
_cell.angle_beta   90.00
_cell.angle_gamma   90.00
#
_symmetry.space_group_name_H-M   'P 1'
#
loop_
_entity.id
_entity.type
_entity.pdbx_description
1 polymer ?
#
loop_
_entity_poly.entity_id
_entity_poly.type
_entity_poly.pdbx_seq_one_letter_code
_entity_poly.pdbx_strand_id
1 'polypeptide(L)' 'NRKHQNNHTRPRKCPYCTTYPGGAEAKDLARHVRRDHPEETRRDRRWAKEVRKCPKCGKYMRGDNYKMRHSKTCGGIL' A
#
# COMPACT_ATOMS: atom_id res chain seq x y z
N ASN A 1 6.54 -11.32 -21.23
CA ASN A 1 7.24 -11.79 -19.99
C ASN A 1 8.32 -10.85 -19.42
N ARG A 2 8.65 -9.70 -20.05
CA ARG A 2 9.71 -8.75 -19.61
C ARG A 2 9.42 -8.04 -18.27
N LYS A 3 8.14 -7.75 -17.99
CA LYS A 3 7.69 -7.04 -16.77
C LYS A 3 7.87 -7.86 -15.49
N HIS A 4 7.70 -9.18 -15.58
CA HIS A 4 7.93 -10.11 -14.46
C HIS A 4 9.43 -10.20 -14.11
N GLN A 5 10.29 -10.36 -15.12
CA GLN A 5 11.75 -10.45 -14.94
C GLN A 5 12.35 -9.16 -14.35
N ASN A 6 11.85 -7.97 -14.75
CA ASN A 6 12.30 -6.70 -14.19
C ASN A 6 12.07 -6.56 -12.67
N ASN A 7 11.07 -7.25 -12.11
CA ASN A 7 10.84 -7.24 -10.67
C ASN A 7 11.93 -8.04 -9.91
N HIS A 8 12.58 -9.02 -10.55
CA HIS A 8 13.66 -9.80 -9.93
C HIS A 8 15.04 -9.12 -10.05
N THR A 9 15.27 -8.35 -11.12
CA THR A 9 16.59 -7.74 -11.38
C THR A 9 16.75 -6.33 -10.82
N ARG A 10 15.66 -5.63 -10.50
CA ARG A 10 15.68 -4.26 -9.96
C ARG A 10 14.78 -4.14 -8.73
N PRO A 11 15.21 -4.68 -7.58
CA PRO A 11 14.41 -4.63 -6.37
C PRO A 11 14.20 -3.17 -5.92
N ARG A 12 12.98 -2.86 -5.50
CA ARG A 12 12.61 -1.51 -5.05
C ARG A 12 13.21 -1.28 -3.65
N LYS A 13 14.10 -0.30 -3.54
CA LYS A 13 14.80 0.06 -2.29
C LYS A 13 13.92 0.89 -1.36
N CYS A 14 14.16 0.74 -0.06
CA CYS A 14 13.54 1.57 0.96
C CYS A 14 14.21 2.96 0.96
N PRO A 15 13.44 4.07 0.97
CA PRO A 15 14.01 5.41 1.09
C PRO A 15 14.45 5.76 2.53
N TYR A 16 14.09 4.94 3.52
CA TYR A 16 14.30 5.24 4.95
C TYR A 16 15.35 4.35 5.61
N CYS A 17 15.76 3.27 4.94
CA CYS A 17 16.81 2.39 5.45
C CYS A 17 17.56 1.70 4.32
N THR A 18 18.79 1.27 4.63
CA THR A 18 19.64 0.47 3.73
C THR A 18 19.62 -1.02 4.06
N THR A 19 19.06 -1.39 5.22
CA THR A 19 18.99 -2.77 5.71
C THR A 19 17.98 -3.62 4.96
N TYR A 20 16.98 -2.99 4.34
CA TYR A 20 16.02 -3.71 3.50
C TYR A 20 16.64 -4.04 2.13
N PRO A 21 16.81 -5.33 1.78
CA PRO A 21 17.45 -5.73 0.52
C PRO A 21 16.66 -5.25 -0.71
N GLY A 22 15.38 -4.92 -0.53
CA GLY A 22 14.48 -4.40 -1.55
C GLY A 22 13.43 -5.44 -1.96
N GLY A 23 12.25 -4.96 -2.32
CA GLY A 23 11.12 -5.81 -2.70
C GLY A 23 11.01 -5.99 -4.21
N ALA A 24 10.65 -7.20 -4.66
CA ALA A 24 10.44 -7.46 -6.09
C ALA A 24 9.24 -6.67 -6.64
N GLU A 25 8.17 -6.53 -5.84
CA GLU A 25 6.98 -5.77 -6.20
C GLU A 25 6.81 -4.49 -5.35
N ALA A 26 6.04 -3.52 -5.85
CA ALA A 26 5.73 -2.30 -5.10
C ALA A 26 5.00 -2.60 -3.79
N LYS A 27 4.17 -3.65 -3.76
CA LYS A 27 3.45 -4.11 -2.57
C LYS A 27 4.40 -4.62 -1.47
N ASP A 28 5.55 -5.17 -1.84
CA ASP A 28 6.55 -5.67 -0.88
C ASP A 28 7.24 -4.51 -0.17
N LEU A 29 7.69 -3.52 -0.95
CA LEU A 29 8.25 -2.30 -0.40
C LEU A 29 7.21 -1.56 0.47
N ALA A 30 5.97 -1.44 0.00
CA ALA A 30 4.89 -0.82 0.77
C ALA A 30 4.60 -1.56 2.09
N ARG A 31 4.70 -2.88 2.10
CA ARG A 31 4.54 -3.70 3.31
C ARG A 31 5.70 -3.50 4.27
N HIS A 32 6.95 -3.51 3.79
CA HIS A 32 8.13 -3.24 4.60
C HIS A 32 8.06 -1.85 5.25
N VAL A 33 7.87 -0.80 4.45
CA VAL A 33 7.83 0.58 4.94
C VAL A 33 6.74 0.77 6.01
N ARG A 34 5.59 0.10 5.89
CA ARG A 34 4.55 0.17 6.93
C ARG A 34 4.92 -0.46 8.25
N ARG A 35 5.61 -1.59 8.21
CA ARG A 35 5.93 -2.37 9.39
C ARG A 35 7.13 -1.78 10.12
N ASP A 36 8.15 -1.42 9.36
CA ASP A 36 9.45 -1.01 9.88
C ASP A 36 9.61 0.53 9.95
N HIS A 37 8.78 1.29 9.22
CA HIS A 37 8.78 2.77 9.19
C HIS A 37 7.35 3.37 9.35
N PRO A 38 6.64 3.05 10.45
CA PRO A 38 5.24 3.43 10.62
C PRO A 38 5.03 4.95 10.72
N GLU A 39 5.97 5.69 11.31
CA GLU A 39 5.88 7.14 11.48
C GLU A 39 6.11 7.87 10.15
N GLU A 40 7.09 7.42 9.37
CA GLU A 40 7.39 7.92 8.04
C GLU A 40 6.25 7.62 7.06
N THR A 41 5.63 6.45 7.20
CA THR A 41 4.43 6.08 6.44
C THR A 41 3.27 7.06 6.68
N ARG A 42 3.09 7.53 7.93
CA ARG A 42 2.02 8.48 8.29
C ARG A 42 2.30 9.88 7.74
N ARG A 43 3.57 10.27 7.64
CA ARG A 43 4.00 11.61 7.21
C ARG A 43 4.15 11.74 5.69
N ASP A 44 4.60 10.68 5.01
CA ASP A 44 4.85 10.73 3.57
C ASP A 44 3.59 10.42 2.75
N ARG A 45 3.17 11.42 1.97
CA ARG A 45 2.02 11.34 1.05
C ARG A 45 2.14 10.23 0.01
N ARG A 46 3.36 9.76 -0.29
CA ARG A 46 3.62 8.59 -1.15
C ARG A 46 2.87 7.36 -0.67
N TRP A 47 2.73 7.20 0.65
CA TRP A 47 2.08 6.05 1.28
C TRP A 47 0.62 6.34 1.68
N ALA A 48 0.21 7.60 1.69
CA ALA A 48 -1.15 8.03 2.06
C ALA A 48 -2.24 7.62 1.05
N LYS A 49 -1.90 7.47 -0.24
CA LYS A 49 -2.86 7.14 -1.33
C LYS A 49 -3.63 5.83 -1.13
N GLU A 50 -3.17 4.95 -0.24
CA GLU A 50 -3.82 3.66 -0.07
C GLU A 50 -5.07 3.70 0.82
N VAL A 51 -5.32 4.78 1.57
CA VAL A 51 -6.39 4.82 2.57
C VAL A 51 -7.46 5.83 2.18
N ARG A 52 -8.70 5.37 1.92
CA ARG A 52 -9.88 6.25 1.75
C ARG A 52 -10.84 6.07 2.91
N LYS A 53 -11.39 7.18 3.41
CA LYS A 53 -12.47 7.18 4.40
C LYS A 53 -13.81 6.93 3.72
N CYS A 54 -14.60 5.99 4.24
CA CYS A 54 -15.99 5.81 3.82
C CYS A 54 -16.79 7.06 4.23
N PRO A 55 -17.48 7.75 3.31
CA PRO A 55 -18.29 8.90 3.67
C PRO A 55 -19.50 8.52 4.54
N LYS A 56 -19.99 7.28 4.46
CA LYS A 56 -21.20 6.83 5.17
C LYS A 56 -20.95 6.41 6.61
N CYS A 57 -19.92 5.61 6.87
CA CYS A 57 -19.63 5.09 8.22
C CYS A 57 -18.33 5.64 8.82
N GLY A 58 -17.61 6.48 8.09
CA GLY A 58 -16.34 7.06 8.55
C GLY A 58 -15.17 6.09 8.61
N LYS A 59 -15.35 4.81 8.22
CA LYS A 59 -14.30 3.78 8.27
C LYS A 59 -13.21 4.02 7.23
N TYR A 60 -11.96 3.94 7.64
CA TYR A 60 -10.81 3.98 6.74
C TYR A 60 -10.58 2.60 6.11
N MET A 61 -10.46 2.56 4.78
CA MET A 61 -10.28 1.32 4.00
C MET A 61 -9.03 1.40 3.14
N ARG A 62 -8.32 0.28 3.04
CA ARG A 62 -7.05 0.19 2.33
C ARG A 62 -7.09 -0.75 1.13
N GLY A 63 -6.83 -0.22 -0.07
CA GLY A 63 -6.81 -0.99 -1.31
C GLY A 63 -8.20 -1.28 -1.90
N ASP A 64 -8.26 -1.52 -3.21
CA ASP A 64 -9.53 -1.57 -3.96
C ASP A 64 -10.42 -2.76 -3.56
N ASN A 65 -9.82 -3.89 -3.21
CA ASN A 65 -10.57 -5.06 -2.73
C ASN A 65 -11.31 -4.79 -1.42
N TYR A 66 -10.72 -4.03 -0.48
CA TYR A 66 -11.41 -3.64 0.75
C TYR A 66 -12.51 -2.64 0.51
N LYS A 67 -12.35 -1.72 -0.45
CA LYS A 67 -13.41 -0.79 -0.87
C LYS A 67 -14.61 -1.56 -1.40
N MET A 68 -14.39 -2.49 -2.33
CA MET A 68 -15.47 -3.33 -2.88
C MET A 68 -16.17 -4.19 -1.84
N ARG A 69 -15.42 -4.80 -0.91
CA ARG A 69 -16.03 -5.61 0.16
C ARG A 69 -16.83 -4.76 1.14
N HIS A 70 -16.33 -3.56 1.43
CA HIS A 70 -17.00 -2.63 2.32
C HIS A 70 -18.24 -1.99 1.69
N SER A 71 -18.20 -1.60 0.41
CA SER A 71 -19.38 -1.03 -0.28
C SER A 71 -20.54 -2.03 -0.30
N LYS A 72 -20.24 -3.32 -0.50
CA LYS A 72 -21.21 -4.43 -0.43
C LYS A 72 -21.89 -4.56 0.93
N THR A 73 -21.18 -4.35 2.03
CA THR A 73 -21.73 -4.58 3.39
C THR A 73 -22.18 -3.32 4.12
N CYS A 74 -21.62 -2.17 3.77
CA CYS A 74 -21.96 -0.86 4.35
C CYS A 74 -23.22 -0.25 3.71
N GLY A 75 -23.87 -0.98 2.79
CA GLY A 75 -25.09 -0.57 2.10
C GLY A 75 -24.89 0.69 1.24
N GLY A 76 -23.86 0.71 0.38
CA GLY A 76 -23.58 1.84 -0.51
C GLY A 76 -23.26 1.41 -1.94
N ILE A 77 -24.15 1.80 -2.85
CA ILE A 77 -24.00 1.75 -4.31
C ILE A 77 -22.78 2.60 -4.73
N LEU A 78 -22.11 2.08 -5.77
CA LEU A 78 -20.99 2.60 -6.58
C LEU A 78 -20.61 4.08 -6.39
#